data_AF-A0A7V0JG00-F1
#
_entry.id   AF-A0A7V0JG00-F1
#
_cell.length_a   1.000
_cell.length_b   1.000
_cell.length_c   1.000
_cell.angle_alpha   90.00
_cell.angle_beta   90.00
_cell.angle_gamma   90.00
#
_symmetry.space_group_name_H-M   'P 1'
#
loop_
_entity.id
_entity.type
_entity.pdbx_description
1 polymer ?
#
loop_
_entity_poly.entity_id
_entity_poly.type
_entity_poly.pdbx_seq_one_letter_code
_entity_poly.pdbx_strand_id
1 'polypeptide(L)'
;MKVKSIGYRLMESLTKDQIAHVLDTAFILLENKKTDELLQKLKKDVAATLTRLLSPETSSPQEISSDEKLIEKWNHLWDEWHEIVFEVGDEKGKYVYQEHHWKQPYFDGYSLASDLDKVAEKMLPLLDKIYKLRLEEDKLFEEEMLDVEIQINEYPDWMGAEHEECYLDSAATRCVLKWEWLAADSAETFVKRIVEIEKRLNIIELDRDAFNDFFKSLPENAQKQIYEYITHNRNSPVWEKRLKSSYSKWHNIYHDFSKSFNPETYLDNCRRMLQENWQYGLPLIKDLTGKKDYAGAEKVFMQSAAGFLGQRGADKGWQPEESLLIAVLKYGYGSPQAEMVKLLKDWIKITEKLSLAKRTKALKLQLAAYNQPYDWDTVAKVFKEVNHP
;
A
#
# COMPACT_ATOMS: atom_id res chain seq x y z
N MET A 1 -22.58 45.52 23.10
CA MET A 1 -21.82 45.21 21.87
C MET A 1 -20.33 45.22 22.21
N LYS A 2 -19.61 44.10 22.04
CA LYS A 2 -18.13 44.11 22.17
C LYS A 2 -17.57 44.88 20.98
N VAL A 3 -16.76 45.91 21.25
CA VAL A 3 -16.07 46.68 20.21
C VAL A 3 -15.09 45.74 19.51
N LYS A 4 -15.24 45.55 18.19
CA LYS A 4 -14.29 44.74 17.39
C LYS A 4 -12.90 45.33 17.51
N SER A 5 -11.90 44.47 17.72
CA SER A 5 -10.50 44.93 17.79
C SER A 5 -10.08 45.56 16.45
N ILE A 6 -9.04 46.40 16.49
CA ILE A 6 -8.52 47.04 15.28
C ILE A 6 -8.14 46.01 14.20
N GLY A 7 -7.62 44.85 14.60
CA GLY A 7 -7.29 43.75 13.68
C GLY A 7 -8.50 43.24 12.90
N TYR A 8 -9.62 42.96 13.57
CA TYR A 8 -10.85 42.53 12.89
C TYR A 8 -11.41 43.60 11.95
N ARG A 9 -11.34 44.87 12.37
CA ARG A 9 -11.77 45.98 11.52
C ARG A 9 -10.92 46.13 10.27
N LEU A 10 -9.62 45.88 10.36
CA LEU A 10 -8.72 45.87 9.20
C LEU A 10 -9.05 44.71 8.26
N MET A 11 -9.24 43.50 8.78
CA MET A 11 -9.64 42.32 8.00
C MET A 11 -10.96 42.50 7.24
N GLU A 12 -11.92 43.24 7.80
CA GLU A 12 -13.22 43.52 7.15
C GLU A 12 -13.17 44.66 6.13
N SER A 13 -12.19 45.56 6.23
CA SER A 13 -12.18 46.83 5.46
C SER A 13 -11.11 46.87 4.37
N LEU A 14 -10.14 45.96 4.40
CA LEU A 14 -8.98 45.94 3.49
C LEU A 14 -8.82 44.57 2.83
N THR A 15 -8.24 44.57 1.63
CA THR A 15 -7.89 43.32 0.94
C THR A 15 -6.69 42.63 1.59
N LYS A 16 -6.48 41.33 1.32
CA LYS A 16 -5.31 40.58 1.83
C LYS A 16 -3.98 41.29 1.48
N ASP A 17 -3.86 41.81 0.25
CA ASP A 17 -2.66 42.52 -0.20
C ASP A 17 -2.44 43.85 0.53
N GLN A 18 -3.52 44.58 0.82
CA GLN A 18 -3.44 45.82 1.59
C GLN A 18 -3.05 45.55 3.05
N ILE A 19 -3.55 44.46 3.63
CA ILE A 19 -3.18 44.04 4.98
C ILE A 19 -1.72 43.60 5.02
N ALA A 20 -1.26 42.83 4.02
CA ALA A 20 0.15 42.47 3.90
C ALA A 20 1.05 43.70 3.82
N HIS A 21 0.69 44.69 2.99
CA HIS A 21 1.46 45.93 2.88
C HIS A 21 1.52 46.75 4.18
N VAL A 22 0.42 46.79 4.94
CA VAL A 22 0.39 47.41 6.28
C VAL A 22 1.31 46.67 7.24
N LEU A 23 1.30 45.34 7.22
CA LEU A 23 2.17 44.52 8.07
C LEU A 23 3.64 44.72 7.69
N ASP A 24 4.00 44.67 6.41
CA ASP A 24 5.37 44.89 5.94
C ASP A 24 5.89 46.26 6.37
N THR A 25 5.09 47.30 6.17
CA THR A 25 5.45 48.67 6.60
C THR A 25 5.62 48.74 8.12
N ALA A 26 4.75 48.07 8.88
CA ALA A 26 4.86 48.02 10.34
C ALA A 26 6.13 47.27 10.80
N PHE A 27 6.48 46.15 10.16
CA PHE A 27 7.69 45.39 10.47
C PHE A 27 8.98 46.10 10.04
N ILE A 28 8.95 46.91 8.98
CA ILE A 28 10.07 47.81 8.61
C ILE A 28 10.29 48.89 9.68
N LEU A 29 9.20 49.42 10.25
CA LEU A 29 9.25 50.46 11.29
C LEU A 29 9.56 49.91 12.69
N LEU A 30 9.32 48.62 12.92
CA LEU A 30 9.66 47.92 14.16
C LEU A 30 11.14 47.53 14.16
N GLU A 31 11.97 48.32 14.84
CA GLU A 31 13.35 47.92 15.14
C GLU A 31 13.39 46.60 15.93
N ASN A 32 14.45 45.79 15.75
CA ASN A 32 14.59 44.44 16.34
C ASN A 32 14.15 44.31 17.80
N LYS A 33 14.46 45.31 18.65
CA LYS A 33 14.12 45.29 20.08
C LYS A 33 12.62 45.32 20.35
N LYS A 34 11.83 46.00 19.49
CA LYS A 34 10.36 46.06 19.61
C LYS A 34 9.69 44.83 19.00
N THR A 35 10.36 44.17 18.06
CA THR A 35 9.94 42.88 17.53
C THR A 35 10.01 41.80 18.60
N ASP A 36 11.05 41.79 19.42
CA ASP A 36 11.17 40.87 20.57
C ASP A 36 10.05 41.10 21.60
N GLU A 37 9.72 42.36 21.90
CA GLU A 37 8.60 42.72 22.79
C GLU A 37 7.23 42.30 22.22
N LEU A 38 7.05 42.39 20.90
CA LEU A 38 5.86 41.91 20.21
C LEU A 38 5.73 40.38 20.33
N LEU A 39 6.82 39.66 20.05
CA LEU A 39 6.87 38.20 20.14
C LEU A 39 6.54 37.68 21.55
N GLN A 40 6.99 38.37 22.60
CA GLN A 40 6.66 38.02 24.00
C GLN A 40 5.18 38.19 24.36
N LYS A 41 4.45 39.06 23.63
CA LYS A 41 3.02 39.33 23.88
C LYS A 41 2.08 38.47 23.05
N LEU A 42 2.60 37.80 22.01
CA LEU A 42 1.82 36.90 21.16
C LEU A 42 1.64 35.53 21.84
N LYS A 43 0.63 34.79 21.40
CA LYS A 43 0.53 33.36 21.76
C LYS A 43 1.80 32.64 21.30
N LYS A 44 2.21 31.63 22.06
CA LYS A 44 3.50 30.95 21.87
C LYS A 44 3.68 30.38 20.46
N ASP A 45 2.62 29.83 19.86
CA ASP A 45 2.61 29.28 18.51
C ASP A 45 2.73 30.37 17.44
N VAL A 46 1.97 31.48 17.58
CA VAL A 46 2.02 32.64 16.69
C VAL A 46 3.38 33.32 16.75
N ALA A 47 3.94 33.47 17.96
CA ALA A 47 5.28 34.01 18.17
C ALA A 47 6.34 33.13 17.50
N ALA A 48 6.32 31.81 17.71
CA ALA A 48 7.27 30.89 17.09
C ALA A 48 7.18 30.89 15.55
N THR A 49 5.97 30.99 15.01
CA THR A 49 5.71 31.11 13.57
C THR A 49 6.33 32.40 13.02
N LEU A 50 6.07 33.53 13.69
CA LEU A 50 6.59 34.84 13.30
C LEU A 50 8.11 34.91 13.42
N THR A 51 8.72 34.34 14.47
CA THR A 51 10.18 34.24 14.61
C THR A 51 10.81 33.51 13.44
N ARG A 52 10.20 32.40 12.97
CA ARG A 52 10.68 31.65 11.81
C ARG A 52 10.55 32.42 10.50
N LEU A 53 9.45 33.16 10.31
CA LEU A 53 9.23 33.99 9.11
C LEU A 53 10.25 35.13 9.02
N LEU A 54 10.66 35.69 10.16
CA LEU A 54 11.61 36.80 10.24
C LEU A 54 13.09 36.35 10.17
N SER A 55 13.36 35.05 10.26
CA SER A 55 14.72 34.50 10.24
C SER A 55 15.16 34.13 8.81
N PRO A 56 16.20 34.78 8.24
CA PRO A 56 16.60 34.58 6.84
C PRO A 56 17.24 33.21 6.55
N GLU A 57 17.57 32.39 7.56
CA GLU A 57 18.28 31.11 7.40
C GLU A 57 17.39 29.86 7.36
N THR A 58 16.08 29.97 7.60
CA THR A 58 15.19 28.79 7.53
C THR A 58 14.55 28.60 6.17
N SER A 59 15.37 28.34 5.15
CA SER A 59 14.94 27.69 3.90
C SER A 59 14.80 26.18 4.11
N SER A 60 13.94 25.79 5.05
CA SER A 60 13.36 24.44 5.13
C SER A 60 11.97 24.51 4.52
N PRO A 61 11.60 23.63 3.57
CA PRO A 61 10.30 23.65 2.90
C PRO A 61 9.13 23.23 3.80
N GLN A 62 9.29 23.19 5.13
CA GLN A 62 8.16 23.01 6.04
C GLN A 62 7.35 24.31 6.12
N GLU A 63 6.18 24.29 5.47
CA GLU A 63 5.11 25.29 5.53
C GLU A 63 5.01 25.88 6.96
N ILE A 64 5.43 27.15 7.11
CA ILE A 64 5.43 27.88 8.38
C ILE A 64 3.98 28.33 8.61
N SER A 65 3.24 27.59 9.44
CA SER A 65 1.83 27.84 9.75
C SER A 65 1.64 27.80 11.26
N SER A 66 0.83 28.72 11.80
CA SER A 66 0.37 28.65 13.20
C SER A 66 -0.54 27.44 13.41
N ASP A 67 -0.75 27.06 14.68
CA ASP A 67 -1.64 25.95 15.03
C ASP A 67 -3.07 26.27 14.58
N GLU A 68 -3.55 27.50 14.77
CA GLU A 68 -4.88 27.93 14.31
C GLU A 68 -5.07 27.80 12.78
N LYS A 69 -4.04 28.13 11.98
CA LYS A 69 -4.13 28.03 10.52
C LYS A 69 -4.06 26.57 10.04
N LEU A 70 -3.35 25.73 10.79
CA LEU A 70 -3.32 24.29 10.57
C LEU A 70 -4.71 23.67 10.84
N ILE A 71 -5.39 24.10 11.91
CA ILE A 71 -6.76 23.65 12.24
C ILE A 71 -7.75 24.07 11.17
N GLU A 72 -7.67 25.31 10.68
CA GLU A 72 -8.54 25.78 9.58
C GLU A 72 -8.36 24.92 8.32
N LYS A 73 -7.11 24.61 7.95
CA LYS A 73 -6.79 23.73 6.82
C LYS A 73 -7.32 22.31 7.04
N TRP A 74 -7.21 21.79 8.26
CA TRP A 74 -7.69 20.47 8.63
C TRP A 74 -9.21 20.36 8.54
N ASN A 75 -9.93 21.33 9.11
CA ASN A 75 -11.39 21.35 9.06
C ASN A 75 -11.90 21.46 7.62
N HIS A 76 -11.27 22.29 6.78
CA HIS A 76 -11.63 22.37 5.36
C HIS A 76 -11.46 21.04 4.62
N LEU A 77 -10.44 20.24 4.98
CA LEU A 77 -10.26 18.92 4.38
C LEU A 77 -11.34 17.93 4.84
N TRP A 78 -11.81 18.03 6.08
CA TRP A 78 -12.96 17.26 6.53
C TRP A 78 -14.26 17.72 5.88
N ASP A 79 -14.46 19.02 5.68
CA ASP A 79 -15.60 19.52 4.92
C ASP A 79 -15.59 18.94 3.49
N GLU A 80 -14.44 18.95 2.79
CA GLU A 80 -14.27 18.29 1.48
C GLU A 80 -14.58 16.78 1.54
N TRP A 81 -14.13 16.10 2.60
CA TRP A 81 -14.39 14.67 2.81
C TRP A 81 -15.89 14.40 3.00
N HIS A 82 -16.55 15.14 3.88
CA HIS A 82 -17.98 14.98 4.18
C HIS A 82 -18.87 15.36 2.99
N GLU A 83 -18.46 16.34 2.17
CA GLU A 83 -19.13 16.62 0.89
C GLU A 83 -19.10 15.41 -0.05
N ILE A 84 -17.98 14.71 -0.14
CA ILE A 84 -17.86 13.47 -0.93
C ILE A 84 -18.78 12.38 -0.36
N VAL A 85 -18.74 12.16 0.96
CA VAL A 85 -19.55 11.13 1.63
C VAL A 85 -21.04 11.43 1.52
N PHE A 86 -21.45 12.69 1.55
CA PHE A 86 -22.85 13.10 1.42
C PHE A 86 -23.44 12.79 0.03
N GLU A 87 -22.62 12.72 -1.01
CA GLU A 87 -23.06 12.30 -2.35
C GLU A 87 -23.23 10.77 -2.47
N VAL A 88 -22.73 9.99 -1.50
CA VAL A 88 -22.90 8.53 -1.45
C VAL A 88 -24.32 8.21 -0.98
N GLY A 89 -24.95 7.21 -1.59
CA GLY A 89 -26.34 6.84 -1.33
C GLY A 89 -27.36 7.56 -2.24
N ASP A 90 -26.95 8.59 -3.00
CA ASP A 90 -27.81 9.18 -4.03
C ASP A 90 -27.83 8.28 -5.28
N GLU A 91 -28.99 7.68 -5.58
CA GLU A 91 -29.24 6.83 -6.76
C GLU A 91 -29.02 7.54 -8.12
N LYS A 92 -28.93 8.88 -8.12
CA LYS A 92 -28.62 9.69 -9.30
C LYS A 92 -27.34 10.51 -9.12
N GLY A 93 -26.60 10.22 -8.04
CA GLY A 93 -25.40 10.89 -7.66
C GLY A 93 -24.22 10.52 -8.55
N LYS A 94 -23.09 11.13 -8.23
CA LYS A 94 -21.83 10.99 -8.97
C LYS A 94 -21.25 9.58 -8.94
N TYR A 95 -21.52 8.82 -7.88
CA TYR A 95 -21.01 7.46 -7.68
C TYR A 95 -21.93 6.37 -8.23
N VAL A 96 -22.93 6.76 -9.05
CA VAL A 96 -23.77 5.80 -9.76
C VAL A 96 -23.29 5.70 -11.20
N TYR A 97 -22.79 4.52 -11.55
CA TYR A 97 -22.33 4.24 -12.90
C TYR A 97 -23.32 3.35 -13.65
N GLN A 98 -23.51 3.67 -14.93
CA GLN A 98 -24.36 2.92 -15.83
C GLN A 98 -23.66 2.84 -17.19
N GLU A 99 -23.04 1.70 -17.51
CA GLU A 99 -22.32 1.52 -18.78
C GLU A 99 -23.19 1.87 -20.00
N HIS A 100 -24.45 1.43 -19.97
CA HIS A 100 -25.42 1.65 -21.03
C HIS A 100 -26.80 1.89 -20.44
N HIS A 101 -27.62 2.73 -21.08
CA HIS A 101 -28.96 3.10 -20.58
C HIS A 101 -29.93 1.92 -20.38
N TRP A 102 -29.64 0.75 -20.96
CA TRP A 102 -30.43 -0.49 -20.79
C TRP A 102 -29.87 -1.45 -19.74
N LYS A 103 -28.67 -1.20 -19.20
CA LYS A 103 -28.09 -1.97 -18.10
C LYS A 103 -28.54 -1.37 -16.78
N GLN A 104 -28.63 -2.18 -15.73
CA GLN A 104 -28.90 -1.67 -14.40
C GLN A 104 -27.71 -0.82 -13.93
N PRO A 105 -27.95 0.36 -13.34
CA PRO A 105 -26.90 1.14 -12.72
C PRO A 105 -26.39 0.44 -11.45
N TYR A 106 -25.14 0.70 -11.09
CA TYR A 106 -24.51 0.16 -9.89
C TYR A 106 -23.61 1.20 -9.25
N PHE A 107 -23.31 1.01 -7.97
CA PHE A 107 -22.39 1.84 -7.20
C PHE A 107 -20.94 1.67 -7.71
N ASP A 108 -20.31 2.79 -8.06
CA ASP A 108 -18.91 2.86 -8.51
C ASP A 108 -17.99 3.13 -7.31
N GLY A 109 -17.54 2.04 -6.68
CA GLY A 109 -16.61 2.09 -5.56
C GLY A 109 -15.24 2.67 -5.93
N TYR A 110 -14.81 2.55 -7.19
CA TYR A 110 -13.53 3.07 -7.66
C TYR A 110 -13.52 4.60 -7.70
N SER A 111 -14.59 5.21 -8.20
CA SER A 111 -14.71 6.67 -8.24
C SER A 111 -14.77 7.27 -6.83
N LEU A 112 -15.50 6.63 -5.90
CA LEU A 112 -15.51 7.05 -4.50
C LEU A 112 -14.11 6.96 -3.88
N ALA A 113 -13.45 5.81 -4.02
CA ALA A 113 -12.10 5.60 -3.51
C ALA A 113 -11.12 6.68 -3.99
N SER A 114 -11.14 6.98 -5.29
CA SER A 114 -10.25 7.97 -5.89
C SER A 114 -10.46 9.39 -5.36
N ASP A 115 -11.71 9.77 -5.08
CA ASP A 115 -12.00 11.12 -4.58
C ASP A 115 -11.66 11.27 -3.10
N LEU A 116 -11.96 10.25 -2.28
CA LEU A 116 -11.51 10.19 -0.89
C LEU A 116 -9.97 10.23 -0.80
N ASP A 117 -9.27 9.55 -1.71
CA ASP A 117 -7.80 9.52 -1.73
C ASP A 117 -7.19 10.90 -2.00
N LYS A 118 -7.78 11.70 -2.90
CA LYS A 118 -7.31 13.07 -3.19
C LYS A 118 -7.37 13.98 -1.96
N VAL A 119 -8.38 13.80 -1.11
CA VAL A 119 -8.46 14.52 0.17
C VAL A 119 -7.43 13.96 1.15
N ALA A 120 -7.32 12.63 1.24
CA ALA A 120 -6.36 11.97 2.11
C ALA A 120 -4.90 12.31 1.79
N GLU A 121 -4.54 12.49 0.52
CA GLU A 121 -3.21 12.95 0.09
C GLU A 121 -2.83 14.29 0.74
N LYS A 122 -3.80 15.20 0.88
CA LYS A 122 -3.62 16.50 1.54
C LYS A 122 -3.60 16.38 3.07
N MET A 123 -4.35 15.43 3.63
CA MET A 123 -4.43 15.18 5.08
C MET A 123 -3.17 14.49 5.64
N LEU A 124 -2.63 13.50 4.93
CA LEU A 124 -1.51 12.65 5.35
C LEU A 124 -0.28 13.42 5.92
N PRO A 125 0.19 14.53 5.30
CA PRO A 125 1.31 15.31 5.84
C PRO A 125 0.97 16.10 7.12
N LEU A 126 -0.32 16.27 7.45
CA LEU A 126 -0.78 17.05 8.60
C LEU A 126 -0.94 16.19 9.87
N LEU A 127 -1.14 14.88 9.72
CA LEU A 127 -1.54 13.96 10.81
C LEU A 127 -0.65 14.05 12.06
N ASP A 128 0.68 14.07 11.91
CA ASP A 128 1.59 14.12 13.07
C ASP A 128 1.42 15.40 13.90
N LYS A 129 1.11 16.52 13.24
CA LYS A 129 0.90 17.80 13.91
C LYS A 129 -0.49 17.85 14.53
N ILE A 130 -1.52 17.43 13.80
CA ILE A 130 -2.91 17.39 14.29
C ILE A 130 -3.03 16.48 15.50
N TYR A 131 -2.45 15.28 15.45
CA TYR A 131 -2.46 14.35 16.58
C TYR A 131 -1.84 14.96 17.84
N LYS A 132 -0.74 15.71 17.71
CA LYS A 132 -0.09 16.41 18.84
C LYS A 132 -0.96 17.51 19.45
N LEU A 133 -1.85 18.12 18.67
CA LEU A 133 -2.78 19.14 19.16
C LEU A 133 -3.95 18.54 19.94
N ARG A 134 -4.15 17.21 19.91
CA ARG A 134 -5.22 16.48 20.63
C ARG A 134 -6.62 17.04 20.36
N LEU A 135 -6.87 17.36 19.10
CA LEU A 135 -8.15 17.92 18.64
C LEU A 135 -9.17 16.84 18.33
N GLU A 136 -8.68 15.67 17.94
CA GLU A 136 -9.47 14.57 17.39
C GLU A 136 -9.44 13.35 18.30
N GLU A 137 -10.43 12.48 18.12
CA GLU A 137 -10.53 11.23 18.85
C GLU A 137 -9.56 10.16 18.29
N ASP A 138 -9.23 9.18 19.15
CA ASP A 138 -8.36 8.06 18.79
C ASP A 138 -8.90 7.25 17.60
N LYS A 139 -10.22 7.20 17.43
CA LYS A 139 -10.93 6.36 16.44
C LYS A 139 -11.41 7.13 15.20
N LEU A 140 -10.89 8.34 14.98
CA LEU A 140 -11.35 9.25 13.92
C LEU A 140 -11.62 8.56 12.58
N PHE A 141 -10.60 7.97 11.94
CA PHE A 141 -10.78 7.35 10.64
C PHE A 141 -11.60 6.04 10.68
N GLU A 142 -11.64 5.33 11.80
CA GLU A 142 -12.49 4.14 11.95
C GLU A 142 -13.98 4.53 11.89
N GLU A 143 -14.37 5.58 12.60
CA GLU A 143 -15.76 6.06 12.63
C GLU A 143 -16.18 6.65 11.28
N GLU A 144 -15.31 7.43 10.67
CA GLU A 144 -15.55 8.00 9.33
C GLU A 144 -15.73 6.91 8.27
N MET A 145 -14.97 5.81 8.33
CA MET A 145 -15.17 4.71 7.37
C MET A 145 -16.51 3.99 7.59
N LEU A 146 -16.95 3.86 8.84
CA LEU A 146 -18.24 3.26 9.15
C LEU A 146 -19.40 4.13 8.64
N ASP A 147 -19.27 5.45 8.72
CA ASP A 147 -20.25 6.37 8.16
C ASP A 147 -20.34 6.23 6.65
N VAL A 148 -19.21 6.05 5.95
CA VAL A 148 -19.21 5.73 4.51
C VAL A 148 -19.96 4.41 4.24
N GLU A 149 -19.69 3.34 5.00
CA GLU A 149 -20.43 2.07 4.83
C GLU A 149 -21.93 2.22 5.09
N ILE A 150 -22.32 3.06 6.06
CA ILE A 150 -23.74 3.36 6.32
C ILE A 150 -24.36 4.02 5.09
N GLN A 151 -23.71 5.02 4.49
CA GLN A 151 -24.20 5.69 3.29
C GLN A 151 -24.26 4.74 2.08
N ILE A 152 -23.27 3.86 1.91
CA ILE A 152 -23.30 2.84 0.85
C ILE A 152 -24.51 1.88 1.04
N ASN A 153 -24.84 1.54 2.28
CA ASN A 153 -25.99 0.69 2.59
C ASN A 153 -27.35 1.41 2.40
N GLU A 154 -27.37 2.72 2.13
CA GLU A 154 -28.61 3.41 1.74
C GLU A 154 -28.99 3.13 0.28
N TYR A 155 -28.05 2.66 -0.55
CA TYR A 155 -28.39 2.20 -1.90
C TYR A 155 -29.34 1.00 -1.87
N PRO A 156 -30.25 0.89 -2.85
CA PRO A 156 -31.06 -0.30 -3.00
C PRO A 156 -30.22 -1.58 -3.13
N ASP A 157 -30.75 -2.73 -2.69
CA ASP A 157 -30.08 -4.04 -2.73
C ASP A 157 -29.47 -4.41 -4.10
N TRP A 158 -30.04 -3.89 -5.19
CA TRP A 158 -29.58 -4.15 -6.56
C TRP A 158 -28.49 -3.18 -7.07
N MET A 159 -28.13 -2.16 -6.28
CA MET A 159 -27.18 -1.09 -6.63
C MET A 159 -25.98 -1.03 -5.67
N GLY A 160 -26.12 -1.51 -4.43
CA GLY A 160 -25.09 -1.41 -3.39
C GLY A 160 -23.79 -2.17 -3.66
N ALA A 161 -22.87 -2.14 -2.70
CA ALA A 161 -21.52 -2.68 -2.81
C ALA A 161 -21.41 -4.21 -2.94
N GLU A 162 -22.52 -4.95 -3.01
CA GLU A 162 -22.49 -6.38 -3.32
C GLU A 162 -22.06 -6.65 -4.77
N HIS A 163 -22.10 -5.63 -5.63
CA HIS A 163 -21.81 -5.73 -7.06
C HIS A 163 -20.39 -5.32 -7.45
N GLU A 164 -19.73 -4.49 -6.66
CA GLU A 164 -18.36 -4.02 -6.91
C GLU A 164 -17.60 -3.84 -5.59
N GLU A 165 -16.34 -4.29 -5.56
CA GLU A 165 -15.48 -4.17 -4.39
C GLU A 165 -15.25 -2.69 -4.07
N CYS A 166 -15.53 -2.29 -2.82
CA CYS A 166 -15.20 -0.96 -2.32
C CYS A 166 -13.89 -1.04 -1.53
N TYR A 167 -12.93 -0.20 -1.86
CA TYR A 167 -11.66 -0.14 -1.14
C TYR A 167 -11.21 1.31 -0.96
N LEU A 168 -10.35 1.54 0.04
CA LEU A 168 -9.60 2.78 0.15
C LEU A 168 -8.36 2.68 -0.71
N ASP A 169 -8.09 3.72 -1.49
CA ASP A 169 -6.83 3.88 -2.20
C ASP A 169 -5.66 4.16 -1.22
N SER A 170 -4.48 4.40 -1.80
CA SER A 170 -3.20 4.39 -1.10
C SER A 170 -3.08 5.43 0.02
N ALA A 171 -3.46 6.68 -0.22
CA ALA A 171 -3.33 7.76 0.74
C ALA A 171 -4.35 7.64 1.89
N ALA A 172 -5.60 7.30 1.58
CA ALA A 172 -6.66 7.07 2.56
C ALA A 172 -6.30 5.90 3.48
N THR A 173 -5.82 4.79 2.91
CA THR A 173 -5.30 3.65 3.68
C THR A 173 -4.14 4.07 4.59
N ARG A 174 -3.21 4.89 4.10
CA ARG A 174 -2.09 5.40 4.91
C ARG A 174 -2.55 6.34 6.02
N CYS A 175 -3.59 7.13 5.81
CA CYS A 175 -4.16 7.98 6.85
C CYS A 175 -4.70 7.15 8.01
N VAL A 176 -5.52 6.14 7.72
CA VAL A 176 -6.03 5.17 8.72
C VAL A 176 -4.87 4.55 9.50
N LEU A 177 -3.90 3.96 8.79
CA LEU A 177 -2.77 3.26 9.44
C LEU A 177 -1.89 4.20 10.26
N LYS A 178 -1.62 5.39 9.76
CA LYS A 178 -0.78 6.38 10.47
C LYS A 178 -1.49 6.90 11.71
N TRP A 179 -2.78 7.18 11.64
CA TRP A 179 -3.55 7.64 12.80
C TRP A 179 -3.59 6.58 13.89
N GLU A 180 -3.90 5.33 13.53
CA GLU A 180 -3.92 4.22 14.47
C GLU A 180 -2.54 3.93 15.08
N TRP A 181 -1.48 4.11 14.29
CA TRP A 181 -0.11 4.01 14.81
C TRP A 181 0.21 5.12 15.81
N LEU A 182 -0.20 6.37 15.52
CA LEU A 182 0.00 7.51 16.43
C LEU A 182 -0.79 7.34 17.74
N ALA A 183 -2.00 6.79 17.64
CA ALA A 183 -2.90 6.57 18.77
C ALA A 183 -2.56 5.32 19.60
N ALA A 184 -1.74 4.41 19.08
CA ALA A 184 -1.32 3.21 19.79
C ALA A 184 -0.17 3.49 20.77
N ASP A 185 -0.27 2.90 21.97
CA ASP A 185 0.80 2.92 22.99
C ASP A 185 1.89 1.87 22.75
N SER A 186 1.61 0.88 21.90
CA SER A 186 2.52 -0.21 21.56
C SER A 186 2.21 -0.80 20.19
N ALA A 187 3.18 -1.52 19.62
CA ALA A 187 2.98 -2.19 18.33
C ALA A 187 1.91 -3.29 18.38
N GLU A 188 1.73 -3.92 19.55
CA GLU A 188 0.64 -4.88 19.79
C GLU A 188 -0.72 -4.19 19.77
N THR A 189 -0.87 -3.07 20.47
CA THR A 189 -2.12 -2.29 20.47
C THR A 189 -2.48 -1.84 19.06
N PHE A 190 -1.49 -1.33 18.31
CA PHE A 190 -1.68 -0.96 16.91
C PHE A 190 -2.27 -2.12 16.08
N VAL A 191 -1.65 -3.30 16.12
CA VAL A 191 -2.13 -4.47 15.36
C VAL A 191 -3.54 -4.87 15.79
N LYS A 192 -3.83 -4.86 17.09
CA LYS A 192 -5.18 -5.17 17.61
C LYS A 192 -6.23 -4.20 17.09
N ARG A 193 -5.93 -2.91 17.05
CA ARG A 193 -6.83 -1.88 16.53
C ARG A 193 -7.10 -2.10 15.03
N ILE A 194 -6.06 -2.34 14.23
CA ILE A 194 -6.25 -2.63 12.79
C ILE A 194 -7.10 -3.90 12.57
N VAL A 195 -6.86 -4.96 13.34
CA VAL A 195 -7.66 -6.19 13.28
C VAL A 195 -9.12 -5.96 13.63
N GLU A 196 -9.41 -5.04 14.57
CA GLU A 196 -10.78 -4.67 14.93
C GLU A 196 -11.43 -3.80 13.86
N ILE A 197 -10.71 -2.86 13.25
CA ILE A 197 -11.20 -2.07 12.12
C ILE A 197 -11.62 -2.99 10.98
N GLU A 198 -10.74 -3.90 10.54
CA GLU A 198 -11.06 -4.89 9.50
C GLU A 198 -12.23 -5.82 9.86
N LYS A 199 -12.55 -5.97 11.15
CA LYS A 199 -13.67 -6.79 11.61
C LYS A 199 -14.98 -6.01 11.63
N ARG A 200 -14.93 -4.69 11.80
CA ARG A 200 -16.10 -3.82 11.83
C ARG A 200 -16.52 -3.36 10.44
N LEU A 201 -15.56 -3.13 9.56
CA LEU A 201 -15.80 -2.82 8.14
C LEU A 201 -16.23 -4.09 7.41
N ASN A 202 -17.38 -4.03 6.74
CA ASN A 202 -17.95 -5.14 5.97
C ASN A 202 -17.89 -4.92 4.46
N ILE A 203 -17.72 -3.67 4.03
CA ILE A 203 -17.77 -3.23 2.64
C ILE A 203 -16.42 -2.69 2.20
N ILE A 204 -15.79 -1.84 3.02
CA ILE A 204 -14.57 -1.12 2.65
C ILE A 204 -13.34 -1.95 3.03
N GLU A 205 -12.51 -2.27 2.04
CA GLU A 205 -11.19 -2.86 2.27
C GLU A 205 -10.06 -1.83 2.21
N LEU A 206 -9.04 -1.98 3.05
CA LEU A 206 -7.80 -1.18 2.94
C LEU A 206 -6.94 -1.62 1.74
N ASP A 207 -6.31 -0.68 1.02
CA ASP A 207 -5.40 -0.99 -0.07
C ASP A 207 -4.26 -1.91 0.39
N ARG A 208 -4.02 -2.98 -0.37
CA ARG A 208 -3.06 -4.02 -0.03
C ARG A 208 -1.63 -3.53 -0.07
N ASP A 209 -1.28 -2.73 -1.07
CA ASP A 209 0.12 -2.34 -1.28
C ASP A 209 0.52 -1.23 -0.31
N ALA A 210 -0.33 -0.22 -0.11
CA ALA A 210 -0.19 0.80 0.91
C ALA A 210 -0.10 0.20 2.33
N PHE A 211 -0.91 -0.82 2.61
CA PHE A 211 -0.85 -1.55 3.87
C PHE A 211 0.50 -2.24 4.08
N ASN A 212 0.97 -3.01 3.10
CA ASN A 212 2.26 -3.68 3.19
C ASN A 212 3.43 -2.68 3.29
N ASP A 213 3.39 -1.60 2.52
CA ASP A 213 4.42 -0.54 2.52
C ASP A 213 4.48 0.19 3.86
N PHE A 214 3.33 0.48 4.47
CA PHE A 214 3.28 1.11 5.78
C PHE A 214 3.97 0.24 6.84
N PHE A 215 3.62 -1.04 6.93
CA PHE A 215 4.24 -1.97 7.88
C PHE A 215 5.75 -2.12 7.64
N LYS A 216 6.21 -2.10 6.38
CA LYS A 216 7.64 -2.09 6.02
C LYS A 216 8.36 -0.81 6.41
N SER A 217 7.64 0.31 6.50
CA SER A 217 8.21 1.62 6.88
C SER A 217 8.34 1.80 8.40
N LEU A 218 7.69 0.95 9.21
CA LEU A 218 7.77 1.03 10.66
C LEU A 218 9.21 0.81 11.17
N PRO A 219 9.59 1.36 12.34
CA PRO A 219 10.88 1.08 12.94
C PRO A 219 11.13 -0.43 13.13
N GLU A 220 12.36 -0.90 12.92
CA GLU A 220 12.69 -2.34 13.01
C GLU A 220 12.26 -3.00 14.34
N ASN A 221 12.39 -2.27 15.46
CA ASN A 221 11.91 -2.75 16.76
C ASN A 221 10.39 -2.97 16.77
N ALA A 222 9.61 -2.07 16.17
CA ALA A 222 8.17 -2.23 16.05
C ALA A 222 7.81 -3.40 15.13
N GLN A 223 8.50 -3.54 13.98
CA GLN A 223 8.31 -4.70 13.09
C GLN A 223 8.58 -6.02 13.82
N LYS A 224 9.64 -6.08 14.62
CA LYS A 224 9.97 -7.26 15.44
C LYS A 224 8.90 -7.56 16.48
N GLN A 225 8.40 -6.56 17.19
CA GLN A 225 7.32 -6.73 18.17
C GLN A 225 6.03 -7.25 17.51
N ILE A 226 5.68 -6.72 16.34
CA ILE A 226 4.52 -7.18 15.56
C ILE A 226 4.72 -8.64 15.13
N TYR A 227 5.91 -8.98 14.62
CA TYR A 227 6.24 -10.35 14.25
C TYR A 227 6.09 -11.31 15.43
N GLU A 228 6.68 -10.99 16.59
CA GLU A 228 6.60 -11.80 17.80
C GLU A 228 5.16 -11.97 18.29
N TYR A 229 4.35 -10.90 18.24
CA TYR A 229 2.93 -10.94 18.59
C TYR A 229 2.16 -11.89 17.67
N ILE A 230 2.32 -11.77 16.35
CA ILE A 230 1.65 -12.64 15.37
C ILE A 230 2.12 -14.09 15.55
N THR A 231 3.43 -14.33 15.71
CA THR A 231 3.98 -15.69 15.94
C THR A 231 3.38 -16.32 17.20
N HIS A 232 3.28 -15.58 18.30
CA HIS A 232 2.73 -16.08 19.57
C HIS A 232 1.25 -16.46 19.44
N ASN A 233 0.50 -15.71 18.62
CA ASN A 233 -0.94 -15.90 18.45
C ASN A 233 -1.32 -16.68 17.18
N ARG A 234 -0.35 -17.21 16.42
CA ARG A 234 -0.55 -17.78 15.06
C ARG A 234 -1.60 -18.90 14.99
N ASN A 235 -1.78 -19.63 16.08
CA ASN A 235 -2.71 -20.76 16.18
C ASN A 235 -4.11 -20.33 16.64
N SER A 236 -4.34 -19.04 16.93
CA SER A 236 -5.68 -18.57 17.24
C SER A 236 -6.54 -18.52 15.96
N PRO A 237 -7.86 -18.73 16.02
CA PRO A 237 -8.72 -18.71 14.83
C PRO A 237 -8.61 -17.41 14.02
N VAL A 238 -8.38 -16.28 14.70
CA VAL A 238 -8.22 -14.95 14.10
C VAL A 238 -6.98 -14.90 13.20
N TRP A 239 -5.85 -15.42 13.67
CA TRP A 239 -4.58 -15.40 12.93
C TRP A 239 -4.47 -16.56 11.96
N GLU A 240 -4.99 -17.73 12.29
CA GLU A 240 -5.01 -18.88 11.39
C GLU A 240 -5.73 -18.52 10.08
N LYS A 241 -6.92 -17.89 10.16
CA LYS A 241 -7.66 -17.40 8.97
C LYS A 241 -6.81 -16.42 8.16
N ARG A 242 -6.18 -15.45 8.83
CA ARG A 242 -5.36 -14.38 8.21
C ARG A 242 -4.06 -14.89 7.59
N LEU A 243 -3.48 -15.98 8.07
CA LEU A 243 -2.21 -16.54 7.60
C LEU A 243 -2.38 -17.76 6.65
N LYS A 244 -3.63 -18.10 6.33
CA LYS A 244 -3.97 -19.30 5.55
C LYS A 244 -3.68 -19.15 4.05
N SER A 245 -3.72 -17.94 3.52
CA SER A 245 -3.54 -17.66 2.08
C SER A 245 -2.34 -16.76 1.81
N SER A 246 -1.59 -17.08 0.75
CA SER A 246 -0.49 -16.25 0.26
C SER A 246 -0.93 -14.91 -0.35
N TYR A 247 -2.23 -14.73 -0.57
CA TYR A 247 -2.82 -13.47 -1.05
C TYR A 247 -3.30 -12.55 0.08
N SER A 248 -3.22 -13.00 1.34
CA SER A 248 -3.61 -12.20 2.49
C SER A 248 -2.57 -11.12 2.81
N LYS A 249 -3.05 -9.89 3.07
CA LYS A 249 -2.25 -8.75 3.57
C LYS A 249 -1.42 -9.14 4.80
N TRP A 250 -2.06 -9.79 5.77
CA TRP A 250 -1.40 -10.24 7.01
C TRP A 250 -0.39 -11.36 6.80
N HIS A 251 -0.66 -12.27 5.85
CA HIS A 251 0.34 -13.28 5.49
C HIS A 251 1.59 -12.61 4.90
N ASN A 252 1.41 -11.62 4.03
CA ASN A 252 2.54 -10.92 3.39
C ASN A 252 3.41 -10.20 4.42
N ILE A 253 2.79 -9.48 5.38
CA ILE A 253 3.53 -8.84 6.48
C ILE A 253 4.27 -9.89 7.31
N TYR A 254 3.58 -10.94 7.76
CA TYR A 254 4.19 -11.99 8.57
C TYR A 254 5.34 -12.68 7.83
N HIS A 255 5.16 -12.93 6.54
CA HIS A 255 6.17 -13.54 5.68
C HIS A 255 7.39 -12.62 5.52
N ASP A 256 7.18 -11.34 5.21
CA ASP A 256 8.26 -10.37 5.04
C ASP A 256 9.04 -10.16 6.35
N PHE A 257 8.36 -10.08 7.49
CA PHE A 257 9.04 -9.98 8.79
C PHE A 257 9.78 -11.26 9.18
N SER A 258 9.21 -12.44 8.87
CA SER A 258 9.90 -13.71 9.12
C SER A 258 11.23 -13.78 8.37
N LYS A 259 11.33 -13.17 7.19
CA LYS A 259 12.59 -13.11 6.42
C LYS A 259 13.72 -12.44 7.19
N SER A 260 13.40 -11.41 7.97
CA SER A 260 14.36 -10.62 8.74
C SER A 260 14.64 -11.21 10.12
N PHE A 261 13.61 -11.73 10.80
CA PHE A 261 13.71 -12.11 12.21
C PHE A 261 13.80 -13.63 12.46
N ASN A 262 13.35 -14.46 11.51
CA ASN A 262 13.42 -15.92 11.62
C ASN A 262 13.45 -16.59 10.23
N PRO A 263 14.65 -16.71 9.61
CA PRO A 263 14.78 -17.29 8.27
C PRO A 263 14.25 -18.72 8.12
N GLU A 264 14.23 -19.50 9.20
CA GLU A 264 13.66 -20.85 9.18
C GLU A 264 12.13 -20.80 8.98
N THR A 265 11.45 -19.93 9.74
CA THR A 265 10.01 -19.69 9.59
C THR A 265 9.67 -19.12 8.21
N TYR A 266 10.53 -18.25 7.68
CA TYR A 266 10.40 -17.74 6.31
C TYR A 266 10.42 -18.86 5.27
N LEU A 267 11.41 -19.76 5.33
CA LEU A 267 11.51 -20.89 4.42
C LEU A 267 10.36 -21.89 4.61
N ASP A 268 9.92 -22.13 5.84
CA ASP A 268 8.79 -23.02 6.11
C ASP A 268 7.48 -22.46 5.52
N ASN A 269 7.25 -21.16 5.66
CA ASN A 269 6.16 -20.45 4.98
C ASN A 269 6.25 -20.57 3.46
N CYS A 270 7.43 -20.38 2.86
CA CYS A 270 7.63 -20.56 1.43
C CYS A 270 7.25 -21.98 0.98
N ARG A 271 7.68 -23.00 1.73
CA ARG A 271 7.41 -24.41 1.41
C ARG A 271 5.92 -24.73 1.52
N ARG A 272 5.25 -24.27 2.58
CA ARG A 272 3.80 -24.48 2.79
C ARG A 272 2.96 -23.84 1.68
N MET A 273 3.35 -22.65 1.22
CA MET A 273 2.54 -21.83 0.32
C MET A 273 2.97 -21.90 -1.16
N LEU A 274 3.94 -22.76 -1.49
CA LEU A 274 4.52 -22.85 -2.84
C LEU A 274 3.50 -23.12 -3.94
N GLN A 275 2.44 -23.87 -3.63
CA GLN A 275 1.39 -24.20 -4.60
C GLN A 275 0.47 -23.00 -4.90
N GLU A 276 0.31 -22.08 -3.95
CA GLU A 276 -0.49 -20.87 -4.15
C GLU A 276 0.34 -19.76 -4.78
N ASN A 277 1.59 -19.60 -4.34
CA ASN A 277 2.54 -18.62 -4.84
C ASN A 277 3.85 -19.31 -5.27
N TRP A 278 3.98 -19.55 -6.58
CA TRP A 278 5.13 -20.22 -7.17
C TRP A 278 6.46 -19.48 -6.94
N GLN A 279 6.43 -18.16 -6.74
CA GLN A 279 7.63 -17.34 -6.53
C GLN A 279 8.35 -17.71 -5.22
N TYR A 280 7.64 -18.31 -4.26
CA TYR A 280 8.22 -18.86 -3.04
C TYR A 280 9.20 -20.02 -3.29
N GLY A 281 9.22 -20.57 -4.51
CA GLY A 281 10.27 -21.50 -4.91
C GLY A 281 11.66 -20.88 -4.95
N LEU A 282 11.78 -19.61 -5.33
CA LEU A 282 13.07 -18.91 -5.48
C LEU A 282 13.91 -18.91 -4.19
N PRO A 283 13.38 -18.49 -3.01
CA PRO A 283 14.14 -18.56 -1.76
C PRO A 283 14.46 -20.00 -1.33
N LEU A 284 13.57 -20.96 -1.55
CA LEU A 284 13.81 -22.38 -1.26
C LEU A 284 14.95 -22.96 -2.11
N ILE A 285 14.94 -22.67 -3.41
CA ILE A 285 16.00 -23.07 -4.35
C ILE A 285 17.34 -22.49 -3.91
N LYS A 286 17.36 -21.21 -3.50
CA LYS A 286 18.57 -20.55 -3.02
C LYS A 286 19.13 -21.24 -1.76
N ASP A 287 18.29 -21.55 -0.78
CA ASP A 287 18.68 -22.26 0.44
C ASP A 287 19.23 -23.67 0.13
N LEU A 288 18.50 -24.46 -0.65
CA LEU A 288 18.89 -25.82 -1.04
C LEU A 288 20.20 -25.85 -1.84
N THR A 289 20.36 -24.90 -2.77
CA THR A 289 21.61 -24.74 -3.54
C THR A 289 22.78 -24.38 -2.64
N GLY A 290 22.58 -23.50 -1.65
CA GLY A 290 23.58 -23.15 -0.64
C GLY A 290 24.00 -24.35 0.21
N LYS A 291 23.04 -25.22 0.54
CA LYS A 291 23.26 -26.51 1.23
C LYS A 291 23.81 -27.62 0.33
N LYS A 292 24.04 -27.34 -0.97
CA LYS A 292 24.43 -28.29 -2.02
C LYS A 292 23.44 -29.46 -2.21
N ASP A 293 22.19 -29.31 -1.75
CA ASP A 293 21.10 -30.22 -2.05
C ASP A 293 20.52 -29.91 -3.43
N TYR A 294 21.28 -30.26 -4.46
CA TYR A 294 20.90 -30.00 -5.84
C TYR A 294 19.67 -30.82 -6.27
N ALA A 295 19.49 -32.03 -5.73
CA ALA A 295 18.33 -32.86 -5.99
C ALA A 295 17.05 -32.28 -5.36
N GLY A 296 17.15 -31.73 -4.14
CA GLY A 296 16.06 -30.97 -3.53
C GLY A 296 15.73 -29.72 -4.32
N ALA A 297 16.72 -28.94 -4.75
CA ALA A 297 16.52 -27.74 -5.57
C ALA A 297 15.80 -28.06 -6.88
N GLU A 298 16.18 -29.15 -7.56
CA GLU A 298 15.54 -29.64 -8.78
C GLU A 298 14.04 -29.89 -8.60
N LYS A 299 13.64 -30.55 -7.50
CA LYS A 299 12.23 -30.79 -7.18
C LYS A 299 11.46 -29.49 -6.99
N VAL A 300 12.06 -28.51 -6.32
CA VAL A 300 11.42 -27.21 -6.09
C VAL A 300 11.27 -26.43 -7.40
N PHE A 301 12.24 -26.50 -8.33
CA PHE A 301 12.08 -25.93 -9.67
C PHE A 301 10.85 -26.48 -10.39
N MET A 302 10.67 -27.80 -10.39
CA MET A 302 9.49 -28.43 -10.98
C MET A 302 8.19 -27.94 -10.32
N GLN A 303 8.14 -27.92 -8.98
CA GLN A 303 6.96 -27.45 -8.25
C GLN A 303 6.64 -25.98 -8.55
N SER A 304 7.66 -25.14 -8.68
CA SER A 304 7.50 -23.71 -9.00
C SER A 304 7.00 -23.52 -10.43
N ALA A 305 7.55 -24.27 -11.40
CA ALA A 305 7.07 -24.23 -12.78
C ALA A 305 5.62 -24.73 -12.89
N ALA A 306 5.26 -25.80 -12.16
CA ALA A 306 3.90 -26.30 -12.10
C ALA A 306 2.93 -25.28 -11.46
N GLY A 307 3.34 -24.59 -10.41
CA GLY A 307 2.56 -23.51 -9.77
C GLY A 307 2.32 -22.35 -10.74
N PHE A 308 3.35 -21.91 -11.45
CA PHE A 308 3.28 -20.87 -12.48
C PHE A 308 2.28 -21.24 -13.59
N LEU A 309 2.33 -22.48 -14.07
CA LEU A 309 1.41 -22.99 -15.09
C LEU A 309 -0.03 -23.12 -14.56
N GLY A 310 -0.19 -23.61 -13.34
CA GLY A 310 -1.49 -23.75 -12.68
C GLY A 310 -2.23 -22.42 -12.54
N GLN A 311 -1.52 -21.34 -12.16
CA GLN A 311 -2.11 -19.99 -12.12
C GLN A 311 -2.59 -19.51 -13.50
N ARG A 312 -2.02 -20.05 -14.58
CA ARG A 312 -2.38 -19.70 -15.95
C ARG A 312 -3.32 -20.69 -16.64
N GLY A 313 -4.02 -21.51 -15.84
CA GLY A 313 -5.01 -22.47 -16.33
C GLY A 313 -4.42 -23.60 -17.18
N ALA A 314 -3.10 -23.81 -17.10
CA ALA A 314 -2.37 -24.84 -17.82
C ALA A 314 -2.20 -26.12 -16.98
N ASP A 315 -1.77 -27.20 -17.63
CA ASP A 315 -1.50 -28.48 -16.96
C ASP A 315 -0.36 -28.36 -15.94
N LYS A 316 -0.64 -28.77 -14.70
CA LYS A 316 0.35 -28.82 -13.60
C LYS A 316 1.33 -29.98 -13.73
N GLY A 317 1.06 -30.96 -14.60
CA GLY A 317 1.92 -32.11 -14.91
C GLY A 317 3.04 -31.84 -15.90
N TRP A 318 3.16 -30.61 -16.42
CA TRP A 318 4.11 -30.23 -17.46
C TRP A 318 5.56 -30.63 -17.14
N GLN A 319 6.20 -31.23 -18.15
CA GLN A 319 7.64 -31.51 -18.15
C GLN A 319 8.34 -30.68 -19.24
N PRO A 320 9.52 -30.09 -18.95
CA PRO A 320 10.29 -29.33 -19.94
C PRO A 320 10.60 -30.12 -21.22
N GLU A 321 10.73 -31.43 -21.12
CA GLU A 321 11.10 -32.32 -22.22
C GLU A 321 9.95 -32.65 -23.17
N GLU A 322 8.69 -32.42 -22.77
CA GLU A 322 7.50 -32.92 -23.48
C GLU A 322 6.79 -31.85 -24.31
N SER A 323 6.81 -30.59 -23.85
CA SER A 323 6.15 -29.48 -24.56
C SER A 323 6.77 -28.13 -24.21
N LEU A 324 6.66 -27.16 -25.12
CA LEU A 324 7.13 -25.80 -24.86
C LEU A 324 6.23 -25.11 -23.83
N LEU A 325 6.85 -24.41 -22.88
CA LEU A 325 6.17 -23.65 -21.83
C LEU A 325 5.14 -22.68 -22.43
N ILE A 326 5.50 -22.00 -23.52
CA ILE A 326 4.59 -21.05 -24.19
C ILE A 326 3.38 -21.73 -24.83
N ALA A 327 3.53 -22.97 -25.30
CA ALA A 327 2.47 -23.69 -26.00
C ALA A 327 1.36 -24.17 -25.06
N VAL A 328 1.64 -24.28 -23.76
CA VAL A 328 0.68 -24.76 -22.75
C VAL A 328 -0.02 -23.63 -21.99
N LEU A 329 0.35 -22.36 -22.23
CA LEU A 329 -0.29 -21.21 -21.56
C LEU A 329 -1.70 -20.95 -22.10
N LYS A 330 -2.73 -21.14 -21.26
CA LYS A 330 -4.13 -21.00 -21.66
C LYS A 330 -4.58 -19.55 -21.82
N TYR A 331 -4.13 -18.66 -20.95
CA TYR A 331 -4.48 -17.23 -20.97
C TYR A 331 -3.54 -16.38 -21.85
N GLY A 332 -2.84 -17.03 -22.78
CA GLY A 332 -1.93 -16.38 -23.72
C GLY A 332 -0.57 -16.01 -23.13
N TYR A 333 0.35 -15.66 -24.02
CA TYR A 333 1.65 -15.08 -23.70
C TYR A 333 1.60 -13.58 -24.01
N GLY A 334 1.75 -12.74 -22.99
CA GLY A 334 1.94 -11.30 -23.19
C GLY A 334 3.42 -10.98 -23.40
N SER A 335 4.20 -11.10 -22.34
CA SER A 335 5.64 -10.86 -22.32
C SER A 335 6.33 -11.83 -21.34
N PRO A 336 7.66 -12.02 -21.43
CA PRO A 336 8.36 -12.91 -20.53
C PRO A 336 8.46 -12.29 -19.13
N GLN A 337 8.03 -13.02 -18.09
CA GLN A 337 8.22 -12.60 -16.70
C GLN A 337 9.68 -12.81 -16.28
N ALA A 338 10.31 -11.77 -15.74
CA ALA A 338 11.73 -11.77 -15.38
C ALA A 338 12.07 -12.88 -14.37
N GLU A 339 11.18 -13.15 -13.42
CA GLU A 339 11.31 -14.18 -12.40
C GLU A 339 11.29 -15.58 -13.00
N MET A 340 10.44 -15.83 -14.01
CA MET A 340 10.39 -17.13 -14.70
C MET A 340 11.62 -17.33 -15.58
N VAL A 341 12.08 -16.28 -16.26
CA VAL A 341 13.35 -16.30 -17.02
C VAL A 341 14.53 -16.64 -16.09
N LYS A 342 14.57 -16.01 -14.91
CA LYS A 342 15.58 -16.31 -13.89
C LYS A 342 15.48 -17.75 -13.39
N LEU A 343 14.25 -18.23 -13.11
CA LEU A 343 13.99 -19.60 -12.68
C LEU A 343 14.55 -20.61 -13.70
N LEU A 344 14.26 -20.45 -14.99
CA LEU A 344 14.77 -21.33 -16.05
C LEU A 344 16.31 -21.29 -16.14
N LYS A 345 16.92 -20.11 -16.06
CA LYS A 345 18.39 -19.96 -16.08
C LYS A 345 19.06 -20.68 -14.92
N ASP A 346 18.52 -20.55 -13.71
CA ASP A 346 19.08 -21.20 -12.54
C ASP A 346 18.81 -22.72 -12.56
N TRP A 347 17.68 -23.15 -13.12
CA TRP A 347 17.37 -24.56 -13.29
C TRP A 347 18.34 -25.26 -14.25
N ILE A 348 18.73 -24.60 -15.34
CA ILE A 348 19.77 -25.10 -16.26
C ILE A 348 21.07 -25.40 -15.49
N LYS A 349 21.56 -24.45 -14.68
CA LYS A 349 22.80 -24.64 -13.90
C LYS A 349 22.71 -25.82 -12.92
N ILE A 350 21.56 -26.01 -12.28
CA ILE A 350 21.35 -27.13 -11.35
C ILE A 350 21.30 -28.47 -12.10
N THR A 351 20.61 -28.52 -13.24
CA THR A 351 20.54 -29.75 -14.06
C THR A 351 21.90 -30.14 -14.64
N GLU A 352 22.75 -29.17 -14.99
CA GLU A 352 24.14 -29.41 -15.39
C GLU A 352 24.96 -30.03 -14.25
N LYS A 353 24.84 -29.50 -13.02
CA LYS A 353 25.49 -30.07 -11.83
C LYS A 353 25.03 -31.49 -11.52
N LEU A 354 23.76 -31.81 -11.80
CA LEU A 354 23.17 -33.14 -11.62
C LEU A 354 23.42 -34.07 -12.82
N SER A 355 24.11 -33.61 -13.87
CA SER A 355 24.32 -34.38 -15.12
C SER A 355 23.01 -34.84 -15.80
N LEU A 356 21.93 -34.06 -15.67
CA LEU A 356 20.62 -34.34 -16.28
C LEU A 356 20.58 -33.80 -17.73
N ALA A 357 21.39 -34.37 -18.61
CA ALA A 357 21.66 -33.83 -19.94
C ALA A 357 20.40 -33.55 -20.80
N LYS A 358 19.42 -34.47 -20.78
CA LYS A 358 18.15 -34.29 -21.52
C LYS A 358 17.38 -33.08 -21.00
N ARG A 359 17.28 -32.93 -19.68
CA ARG A 359 16.59 -31.83 -19.01
C ARG A 359 17.29 -30.49 -19.26
N THR A 360 18.61 -30.46 -19.16
CA THR A 360 19.41 -29.27 -19.46
C THR A 360 19.15 -28.77 -20.89
N LYS A 361 19.18 -29.66 -21.88
CA LYS A 361 18.91 -29.35 -23.28
C LYS A 361 17.49 -28.82 -23.48
N ALA A 362 16.50 -29.49 -22.88
CA ALA A 362 15.12 -29.05 -22.91
C ALA A 362 14.97 -27.64 -22.32
N LEU A 363 15.51 -27.38 -21.13
CA LEU A 363 15.42 -26.08 -20.47
C LEU A 363 16.12 -24.95 -21.24
N LYS A 364 17.23 -25.22 -21.94
CA LYS A 364 17.87 -24.24 -22.84
C LYS A 364 16.92 -23.82 -23.97
N LEU A 365 16.23 -24.79 -24.57
CA LEU A 365 15.20 -24.51 -25.57
C LEU A 365 13.99 -23.77 -24.96
N GLN A 366 13.53 -24.18 -23.78
CA GLN A 366 12.43 -23.51 -23.06
C GLN A 366 12.77 -22.03 -22.81
N LEU A 367 13.99 -21.74 -22.36
CA LEU A 367 14.44 -20.38 -22.08
C LEU A 367 14.45 -19.52 -23.34
N ALA A 368 14.97 -20.04 -24.46
CA ALA A 368 14.97 -19.32 -25.73
C ALA A 368 13.54 -19.03 -26.23
N ALA A 369 12.71 -20.07 -26.28
CA ALA A 369 11.33 -19.97 -26.75
C ALA A 369 10.45 -19.09 -25.84
N TYR A 370 10.66 -19.11 -24.53
CA TYR A 370 9.89 -18.27 -23.61
C TYR A 370 10.33 -16.81 -23.64
N ASN A 371 11.63 -16.54 -23.81
CA ASN A 371 12.15 -15.18 -23.77
C ASN A 371 11.91 -14.40 -25.08
N GLN A 372 11.99 -15.08 -26.23
CA GLN A 372 11.82 -14.47 -27.56
C GLN A 372 11.05 -15.42 -28.49
N PRO A 373 9.74 -15.63 -28.26
CA PRO A 373 8.98 -16.64 -28.99
C PRO A 373 8.82 -16.37 -30.49
N TYR A 374 8.98 -15.12 -30.91
CA TYR A 374 8.85 -14.71 -32.32
C TYR A 374 10.19 -14.59 -33.05
N ASP A 375 11.32 -14.74 -32.35
CA ASP A 375 12.65 -14.80 -32.96
C ASP A 375 12.99 -16.25 -33.33
N TRP A 376 12.41 -16.70 -34.43
CA TRP A 376 12.56 -18.07 -34.91
C TRP A 376 14.00 -18.44 -35.24
N ASP A 377 14.84 -17.49 -35.64
CA ASP A 377 16.25 -17.74 -35.92
C ASP A 377 17.00 -18.08 -34.63
N THR A 378 16.78 -17.32 -33.56
CA THR A 378 17.35 -17.59 -32.24
C THR A 378 16.85 -18.92 -31.68
N VAL A 379 15.55 -19.20 -31.75
CA VAL A 379 14.96 -20.45 -31.25
C VAL A 379 15.47 -21.66 -32.06
N ALA A 380 15.51 -21.57 -33.39
CA ALA A 380 15.97 -22.65 -34.26
C ALA A 380 17.48 -22.91 -34.09
N LYS A 381 18.28 -21.86 -33.86
CA LYS A 381 19.69 -22.00 -33.54
C LYS A 381 19.88 -22.81 -32.26
N VAL A 382 19.20 -22.44 -31.17
CA VAL A 382 19.28 -23.18 -29.90
C VAL A 382 18.79 -24.61 -30.07
N PHE A 383 17.70 -24.84 -30.82
CA PHE A 383 17.19 -26.19 -31.12
C PHE A 383 18.24 -27.07 -31.82
N LYS A 384 18.97 -26.52 -32.79
CA LYS A 384 20.06 -27.24 -33.47
C LYS A 384 21.21 -27.54 -32.51
N GLU A 385 21.66 -26.56 -31.73
CA GLU A 385 22.76 -26.70 -30.77
C GLU A 385 22.47 -27.77 -29.70
N VAL A 386 21.23 -27.87 -29.21
CA VAL A 386 20.89 -28.86 -28.19
C VAL A 386 20.73 -30.28 -28.75
N ASN A 387 20.32 -30.43 -30.01
CA ASN A 387 20.10 -31.75 -30.64
C ASN A 387 21.32 -32.29 -31.40
N HIS A 388 22.21 -31.40 -31.86
CA HIS A 388 23.44 -31.73 -32.57
C HIS A 388 24.62 -30.95 -31.95
N PRO A 389 25.07 -31.35 -30.74
CA PRO A 389 26.13 -30.66 -30.00
C PRO A 389 27.51 -30.79 -30.63
#